data_AF-A0AAW4QIU6-F1
#
_entry.id   AF-A0AAW4QIU6-F1
#
_cell.length_a   1.000
_cell.length_b   1.000
_cell.length_c   1.000
_cell.angle_alpha   90.00
_cell.angle_beta   90.00
_cell.angle_gamma   90.00
#
_symmetry.space_group_name_H-M   'P 1'
#
loop_
_entity.id
_entity.type
_entity.pdbx_description
1 polymer ?
#
loop_
_entity_poly.entity_id
_entity_poly.type
_entity_poly.pdbx_seq_one_letter_code
_entity_poly.pdbx_strand_id
1 'polypeptide(L)'
;MNKKMMTMGMSALLLAAVGLGSFGNGKLVHAEEVTEKPSEVTITLHKKAFTTVPEERPNSGLVSDDFGNENLPGVDFEMFDVTDVYYNLLKDDPRTTDIDDDGLEPAAAIALIQSDHTAAWFVSYGIESIDKQTTGENGEAVFRNVQVTEEAPSSRDKVYLFLETYSPAHISRIASPMVVMMPVMMPDIIGGVWDGTSWKDTYNTDVHLYPKNEIQDSSKEMNVDEADVRTVTIRNENGEEETIRYVDLEKGKTVSYTITAPIPYFIDEINEDNTTVITHFTITDTPTEGLSYFDQELLVQAGDTTLIKDTDYTVTKAGNGFVVEIILETGGIPNTATLEKLGNHRGGELTVTYDLQVNAVINADEFHNNTALIEIGRGDEYDYNERRVPPEEVTTGGRRFEKFDASSNALLDGARFELWNEEKTAYAVFYKDGVRLPVYESGADAEEITIDWVSDNSVEATEFVSNDQGYFEVVGLDYGTYFMKETVAPEGYVLPTGEAAFTEFNVEYGSYDDELVIVDYEYPGAARVPNVRQGFLPSTGGNGILAFLLIGLSLMIGAYSWYRKSKMKSEV
;
A
#
# COMPACT_ATOMS: atom_id res chain seq x y z
N MET A 1 -60.92 -33.77 35.40
CA MET A 1 -61.18 -32.36 35.01
C MET A 1 -59.84 -31.78 34.63
N ASN A 2 -59.53 -31.82 33.34
CA ASN A 2 -58.22 -31.48 32.79
C ASN A 2 -58.10 -29.96 32.68
N LYS A 3 -57.15 -29.35 33.40
CA LYS A 3 -56.59 -28.05 33.03
C LYS A 3 -55.28 -28.34 32.31
N LYS A 4 -55.26 -28.07 31.01
CA LYS A 4 -54.06 -28.11 30.15
C LYS A 4 -52.96 -27.30 30.83
N MET A 5 -51.79 -27.91 31.01
CA MET A 5 -50.53 -27.19 31.21
C MET A 5 -50.32 -26.33 29.96
N MET A 6 -50.43 -25.02 30.12
CA MET A 6 -49.87 -24.06 29.19
C MET A 6 -48.37 -24.06 29.50
N THR A 7 -47.59 -24.67 28.61
CA THR A 7 -46.14 -24.52 28.57
C THR A 7 -45.85 -23.03 28.43
N MET A 8 -45.38 -22.39 29.50
CA MET A 8 -44.75 -21.07 29.41
C MET A 8 -43.57 -21.23 28.45
N GLY A 9 -43.59 -20.50 27.34
CA GLY A 9 -42.43 -20.37 26.47
C GLY A 9 -41.29 -19.79 27.31
N MET A 10 -40.20 -20.54 27.45
CA MET A 10 -38.96 -20.03 28.02
C MET A 10 -38.50 -18.82 27.19
N SER A 11 -38.30 -17.66 27.83
CA SER A 11 -37.51 -16.56 27.26
C SER A 11 -36.08 -17.04 27.07
N ALA A 12 -35.84 -17.71 25.96
CA ALA A 12 -34.51 -18.01 25.51
C ALA A 12 -34.07 -16.86 24.60
N LEU A 13 -32.93 -16.24 24.95
CA LEU A 13 -32.21 -15.33 24.06
C LEU A 13 -31.64 -16.19 22.91
N LEU A 14 -32.48 -16.49 21.93
CA LEU A 14 -32.16 -17.43 20.86
C LEU A 14 -31.49 -16.66 19.73
N LEU A 15 -30.16 -16.62 19.74
CA LEU A 15 -29.43 -16.67 18.47
C LEU A 15 -29.62 -18.11 17.95
N ALA A 16 -30.05 -18.28 16.71
CA ALA A 16 -30.14 -19.60 16.07
C ALA A 16 -28.73 -20.21 15.86
N ALA A 17 -28.07 -20.62 16.95
CA ALA A 17 -26.78 -21.29 16.91
C ALA A 17 -26.99 -22.80 16.81
N VAL A 18 -26.74 -23.37 15.63
CA VAL A 18 -26.57 -24.82 15.47
C VAL A 18 -25.11 -25.14 15.81
N GLY A 19 -24.81 -25.34 17.10
CA GLY A 19 -23.46 -25.76 17.54
C GLY A 19 -23.27 -25.75 19.05
N LEU A 20 -23.20 -26.93 19.67
CA LEU A 20 -22.89 -27.10 21.09
C LEU A 20 -21.37 -26.99 21.31
N GLY A 21 -20.91 -25.84 21.82
CA GLY A 21 -19.56 -25.63 22.35
C GLY A 21 -19.59 -25.36 23.86
N SER A 22 -18.68 -25.95 24.62
CA SER A 22 -18.51 -25.68 26.06
C SER A 22 -17.95 -24.26 26.27
N PHE A 23 -18.57 -23.48 27.15
CA PHE A 23 -18.17 -22.11 27.48
C PHE A 23 -16.81 -22.03 28.19
N GLY A 24 -16.06 -20.95 27.95
CA GLY A 24 -14.79 -20.64 28.59
C GLY A 24 -14.94 -20.12 30.03
N ASN A 25 -13.81 -19.97 30.73
CA ASN A 25 -13.70 -19.60 32.15
C ASN A 25 -13.92 -18.09 32.46
N GLY A 26 -14.70 -17.37 31.66
CA GLY A 26 -14.95 -15.94 31.86
C GLY A 26 -15.64 -15.58 33.14
N LYS A 27 -15.30 -14.40 33.66
CA LYS A 27 -15.99 -13.84 34.81
C LYS A 27 -17.25 -13.12 34.35
N LEU A 28 -18.40 -13.74 34.57
CA LEU A 28 -19.70 -13.08 34.40
C LEU A 28 -20.00 -12.21 35.63
N VAL A 29 -20.43 -10.96 35.39
CA VAL A 29 -20.86 -10.03 36.43
C VAL A 29 -22.33 -9.68 36.19
N HIS A 30 -23.11 -9.59 37.26
CA HIS A 30 -24.56 -9.39 37.19
C HIS A 30 -25.00 -8.23 38.10
N ALA A 31 -26.06 -7.52 37.68
CA ALA A 31 -26.80 -6.50 38.41
C ALA A 31 -27.62 -7.10 39.58
N GLU A 32 -28.73 -6.47 40.00
CA GLU A 32 -29.61 -6.97 41.06
C GLU A 32 -30.77 -7.79 40.44
N GLU A 33 -30.94 -9.06 40.83
CA GLU A 33 -31.96 -9.93 40.22
C GLU A 33 -33.31 -9.66 40.88
N VAL A 34 -34.36 -9.50 40.09
CA VAL A 34 -35.69 -9.16 40.61
C VAL A 34 -36.64 -10.36 40.52
N THR A 35 -37.45 -10.57 41.56
CA THR A 35 -38.43 -11.68 41.57
C THR A 35 -39.76 -11.29 40.94
N GLU A 36 -40.05 -9.99 40.85
CA GLU A 36 -41.23 -9.47 40.17
C GLU A 36 -40.88 -9.08 38.74
N LYS A 37 -41.80 -9.34 37.81
CA LYS A 37 -41.61 -9.02 36.40
C LYS A 37 -41.48 -7.50 36.23
N PRO A 38 -40.35 -6.99 35.71
CA PRO A 38 -40.16 -5.55 35.56
C PRO A 38 -41.08 -4.98 34.48
N SER A 39 -41.44 -3.69 34.60
CA SER A 39 -42.15 -2.97 33.53
C SER A 39 -41.22 -2.52 32.42
N GLU A 40 -39.96 -2.22 32.77
CA GLU A 40 -38.93 -1.72 31.86
C GLU A 40 -37.55 -2.28 32.23
N VAL A 41 -36.65 -2.34 31.25
CA VAL A 41 -35.25 -2.76 31.42
C VAL A 41 -34.29 -1.82 30.70
N THR A 42 -33.00 -1.92 31.01
CA THR A 42 -31.92 -1.33 30.20
C THR A 42 -31.27 -2.42 29.37
N ILE A 43 -30.97 -2.13 28.09
CA ILE A 43 -30.18 -2.99 27.23
C ILE A 43 -28.92 -2.23 26.81
N THR A 44 -27.75 -2.84 27.02
CA THR A 44 -26.46 -2.31 26.58
C THR A 44 -25.85 -3.23 25.54
N LEU A 45 -25.57 -2.69 24.36
CA LEU A 45 -24.81 -3.38 23.31
C LEU A 45 -23.32 -3.05 23.48
N HIS A 46 -22.50 -4.09 23.56
CA HIS A 46 -21.04 -4.03 23.63
C HIS A 46 -20.47 -4.46 22.29
N LYS A 47 -20.24 -3.49 21.40
CA LYS A 47 -19.77 -3.72 20.04
C LYS A 47 -18.29 -4.10 20.03
N LYS A 48 -18.00 -5.26 19.45
CA LYS A 48 -16.65 -5.85 19.38
C LYS A 48 -16.16 -5.97 17.94
N ALA A 49 -14.87 -5.74 17.74
CA ALA A 49 -14.15 -5.94 16.50
C ALA A 49 -13.22 -7.17 16.58
N PHE A 50 -13.06 -7.87 15.46
CA PHE A 50 -12.18 -9.03 15.34
C PHE A 50 -11.59 -9.10 13.94
N THR A 51 -10.33 -9.49 13.80
CA THR A 51 -9.74 -9.84 12.49
C THR A 51 -10.35 -11.13 11.92
N THR A 52 -10.78 -12.03 12.80
CA THR A 52 -11.59 -13.19 12.44
C THR A 52 -12.57 -13.44 13.58
N VAL A 53 -13.86 -13.40 13.28
CA VAL A 53 -14.88 -13.56 14.32
C VAL A 53 -14.81 -14.98 14.89
N PRO A 54 -14.79 -15.14 16.23
CA PRO A 54 -14.78 -16.46 16.86
C PRO A 54 -16.07 -17.24 16.57
N GLU A 55 -16.06 -18.55 16.85
CA GLU A 55 -17.27 -19.38 16.80
C GLU A 55 -18.44 -18.72 17.55
N GLU A 56 -19.64 -18.88 17.01
CA GLU A 56 -20.85 -18.29 17.58
C GLU A 56 -21.05 -18.72 19.03
N ARG A 57 -21.29 -17.73 19.89
CA ARG A 57 -21.58 -17.92 21.31
C ARG A 57 -22.85 -17.15 21.66
N PRO A 58 -23.80 -17.78 22.38
CA PRO A 58 -25.02 -17.10 22.76
C PRO A 58 -24.73 -15.98 23.77
N ASN A 59 -25.52 -14.91 23.70
CA ASN A 59 -25.48 -13.84 24.67
C ASN A 59 -26.16 -14.31 25.97
N SER A 60 -25.45 -14.24 27.10
CA SER A 60 -25.99 -14.58 28.42
C SER A 60 -26.89 -13.48 29.02
N GLY A 61 -26.88 -12.29 28.44
CA GLY A 61 -27.52 -11.10 28.99
C GLY A 61 -26.73 -10.44 30.14
N LEU A 62 -25.55 -10.96 30.50
CA LEU A 62 -24.72 -10.46 31.60
C LEU A 62 -23.46 -9.74 31.11
N VAL A 63 -22.86 -8.94 31.99
CA VAL A 63 -21.53 -8.37 31.74
C VAL A 63 -20.51 -9.51 31.65
N SER A 64 -19.65 -9.47 30.64
CA SER A 64 -18.72 -10.52 30.27
C SER A 64 -17.45 -9.94 29.68
N ASP A 65 -16.31 -10.34 30.23
CA ASP A 65 -14.98 -10.00 29.71
C ASP A 65 -14.50 -10.97 28.61
N ASP A 66 -15.33 -11.95 28.22
CA ASP A 66 -14.93 -13.08 27.37
C ASP A 66 -15.05 -12.84 25.86
N PHE A 67 -15.49 -11.66 25.44
CA PHE A 67 -15.84 -11.34 24.05
C PHE A 67 -14.79 -10.50 23.32
N GLY A 68 -13.50 -10.69 23.61
CA GLY A 68 -12.42 -9.93 22.99
C GLY A 68 -12.28 -8.51 23.55
N ASN A 69 -11.09 -7.93 23.40
CA ASN A 69 -10.72 -6.67 24.06
C ASN A 69 -10.95 -5.44 23.18
N GLU A 70 -11.15 -5.61 21.87
CA GLU A 70 -11.26 -4.49 20.95
C GLU A 70 -12.71 -4.03 20.84
N ASN A 71 -12.96 -2.82 21.37
CA ASN A 71 -14.24 -2.14 21.31
C ASN A 71 -14.33 -1.37 20.00
N LEU A 72 -15.51 -1.32 19.40
CA LEU A 72 -15.72 -0.66 18.12
C LEU A 72 -16.68 0.54 18.25
N PRO A 73 -16.16 1.78 18.25
CA PRO A 73 -16.97 3.00 18.25
C PRO A 73 -17.57 3.30 16.85
N GLY A 74 -18.54 4.22 16.80
CA GLY A 74 -19.09 4.75 15.55
C GLY A 74 -20.05 3.83 14.80
N VAL A 75 -20.56 2.79 15.46
CA VAL A 75 -21.55 1.86 14.88
C VAL A 75 -22.95 2.29 15.30
N ASP A 76 -23.84 2.46 14.32
CA ASP A 76 -25.24 2.81 14.60
C ASP A 76 -26.09 1.56 14.76
N PHE A 77 -26.86 1.51 15.84
CA PHE A 77 -27.90 0.52 16.07
C PHE A 77 -29.28 1.15 16.11
N GLU A 78 -30.22 0.47 15.50
CA GLU A 78 -31.64 0.81 15.56
C GLU A 78 -32.43 -0.32 16.23
N MET A 79 -33.37 0.07 17.08
CA MET A 79 -34.26 -0.83 17.81
C MET A 79 -35.67 -0.75 17.23
N PHE A 80 -36.27 -1.91 16.98
CA PHE A 80 -37.60 -2.05 16.40
C PHE A 80 -38.49 -2.90 17.30
N ASP A 81 -39.75 -2.49 17.49
CA ASP A 81 -40.76 -3.32 18.14
C ASP A 81 -41.36 -4.30 17.11
N VAL A 82 -41.01 -5.58 17.24
CA VAL A 82 -41.44 -6.66 16.35
C VAL A 82 -42.44 -7.59 17.05
N THR A 83 -43.08 -7.12 18.12
CA THR A 83 -44.02 -7.91 18.93
C THR A 83 -45.15 -8.47 18.07
N ASP A 84 -45.79 -7.63 17.25
CA ASP A 84 -46.88 -8.09 16.39
C ASP A 84 -46.44 -9.09 15.33
N VAL A 85 -45.27 -8.87 14.73
CA VAL A 85 -44.66 -9.78 13.76
C VAL A 85 -44.49 -11.16 14.40
N TYR A 86 -43.82 -11.22 15.54
CA TYR A 86 -43.55 -12.46 16.26
C TYR A 86 -44.84 -13.24 16.57
N TYR A 87 -45.83 -12.58 17.18
CA TYR A 87 -47.07 -13.26 17.55
C TYR A 87 -47.97 -13.61 16.36
N ASN A 88 -47.81 -12.96 15.21
CA ASN A 88 -48.48 -13.36 13.98
C ASN A 88 -47.80 -14.60 13.39
N LEU A 89 -46.47 -14.65 13.39
CA LEU A 89 -45.70 -15.83 12.96
C LEU A 89 -46.02 -17.07 13.80
N LEU A 90 -46.31 -16.93 15.10
CA LEU A 90 -46.74 -18.04 15.95
C LEU A 90 -48.14 -18.58 15.62
N LYS A 91 -48.91 -17.89 14.77
CA LYS A 91 -50.28 -18.26 14.40
C LYS A 91 -50.40 -18.68 12.94
N ASP A 92 -49.45 -18.27 12.10
CA ASP A 92 -49.50 -18.41 10.65
C ASP A 92 -48.06 -18.44 10.11
N ASP A 93 -47.68 -19.51 9.41
CA ASP A 93 -46.36 -19.64 8.77
C ASP A 93 -46.40 -19.07 7.34
N PRO A 94 -45.80 -17.89 7.10
CA PRO A 94 -45.86 -17.23 5.79
C PRO A 94 -45.10 -17.98 4.69
N ARG A 95 -44.38 -19.06 5.02
CA ARG A 95 -43.67 -19.92 4.07
C ARG A 95 -44.59 -20.98 3.47
N THR A 96 -45.81 -21.13 3.97
CA THR A 96 -46.79 -22.08 3.46
C THR A 96 -47.93 -21.35 2.74
N THR A 97 -48.75 -22.13 2.02
CA THR A 97 -50.00 -21.62 1.42
C THR A 97 -51.23 -22.17 2.15
N ASP A 98 -51.01 -22.87 3.27
CA ASP A 98 -52.06 -23.50 4.05
C ASP A 98 -52.59 -22.49 5.07
N ILE A 99 -53.85 -22.09 4.90
CA ILE A 99 -54.50 -21.09 5.76
C ILE A 99 -54.84 -21.63 7.15
N ASP A 100 -54.73 -22.94 7.36
CA ASP A 100 -55.01 -23.63 8.62
C ASP A 100 -53.72 -24.19 9.28
N ASP A 101 -52.53 -23.63 8.96
CA ASP A 101 -51.28 -24.07 9.58
C ASP A 101 -51.21 -23.77 11.09
N ASP A 102 -50.29 -24.44 11.78
CA ASP A 102 -50.09 -24.32 13.22
C ASP A 102 -49.15 -23.16 13.61
N GLY A 103 -48.78 -22.30 12.67
CA GLY A 103 -47.79 -21.26 12.82
C GLY A 103 -46.37 -21.79 13.04
N LEU A 104 -45.45 -20.87 13.32
CA LEU A 104 -44.07 -21.17 13.64
C LEU A 104 -43.87 -21.49 15.12
N GLU A 105 -42.97 -22.43 15.40
CA GLU A 105 -42.37 -22.54 16.74
C GLU A 105 -41.58 -21.26 17.09
N PRO A 106 -41.51 -20.84 18.37
CA PRO A 106 -40.83 -19.62 18.81
C PRO A 106 -39.42 -19.41 18.23
N ALA A 107 -38.60 -20.46 18.24
CA ALA A 107 -37.25 -20.41 17.69
C ALA A 107 -37.23 -20.14 16.18
N ALA A 108 -38.19 -20.70 15.44
CA ALA A 108 -38.31 -20.51 14.00
C ALA A 108 -38.85 -19.11 13.66
N ALA A 109 -39.75 -18.57 14.47
CA ALA A 109 -40.24 -17.20 14.33
C ALA A 109 -39.10 -16.18 14.56
N ILE A 110 -38.29 -16.37 15.61
CA ILE A 110 -37.11 -15.54 15.88
C ILE A 110 -36.11 -15.62 14.73
N ALA A 111 -35.78 -16.83 14.27
CA ALA A 111 -34.85 -17.02 13.16
C ALA A 111 -35.33 -16.33 11.87
N LEU A 112 -36.64 -16.35 11.61
CA LEU A 112 -37.21 -15.67 10.44
C LEU A 112 -37.11 -14.14 10.55
N ILE A 113 -37.40 -13.57 11.73
CA ILE A 113 -37.22 -12.14 12.02
C ILE A 113 -35.74 -11.73 11.87
N GLN A 114 -34.80 -12.59 12.29
CA GLN A 114 -33.37 -12.32 12.13
C GLN A 114 -32.93 -12.34 10.66
N SER A 115 -33.56 -13.17 9.83
CA SER A 115 -33.13 -13.40 8.45
C SER A 115 -33.67 -12.40 7.44
N ASP A 116 -34.87 -11.85 7.65
CA ASP A 116 -35.50 -10.90 6.72
C ASP A 116 -35.67 -9.54 7.38
N HIS A 117 -34.87 -8.60 6.90
CA HIS A 117 -34.83 -7.20 7.32
C HIS A 117 -34.76 -6.30 6.09
N THR A 118 -35.36 -6.74 4.98
CA THR A 118 -35.46 -5.94 3.76
C THR A 118 -36.41 -4.76 3.97
N ALA A 119 -36.20 -3.66 3.24
CA ALA A 119 -37.12 -2.52 3.27
C ALA A 119 -38.57 -2.93 2.97
N ALA A 120 -38.76 -3.91 2.07
CA ALA A 120 -40.09 -4.46 1.76
C ALA A 120 -40.72 -5.17 2.96
N TRP A 121 -39.93 -5.91 3.75
CA TRP A 121 -40.39 -6.58 4.97
C TRP A 121 -40.84 -5.56 6.02
N PHE A 122 -40.03 -4.55 6.30
CA PHE A 122 -40.40 -3.45 7.21
C PHE A 122 -41.72 -2.78 6.81
N VAL A 123 -41.88 -2.45 5.53
CA VAL A 123 -43.12 -1.86 4.99
C VAL A 123 -44.30 -2.80 5.11
N SER A 124 -44.12 -4.11 4.85
CA SER A 124 -45.21 -5.09 4.88
C SER A 124 -45.82 -5.26 6.28
N TYR A 125 -45.01 -5.08 7.32
CA TYR A 125 -45.43 -5.18 8.71
C TYR A 125 -45.65 -3.81 9.39
N GLY A 126 -45.38 -2.69 8.69
CA GLY A 126 -45.51 -1.34 9.25
C GLY A 126 -44.58 -1.09 10.44
N ILE A 127 -43.37 -1.64 10.38
CA ILE A 127 -42.38 -1.55 11.45
C ILE A 127 -41.52 -0.30 11.23
N GLU A 128 -41.38 0.52 12.27
CA GLU A 128 -40.53 1.70 12.29
C GLU A 128 -39.53 1.62 13.44
N SER A 129 -38.40 2.30 13.28
CA SER A 129 -37.38 2.43 14.33
C SER A 129 -37.96 3.21 15.51
N ILE A 130 -37.81 2.68 16.72
CA ILE A 130 -38.34 3.29 17.95
C ILE A 130 -37.26 3.92 18.83
N ASP A 131 -35.99 3.57 18.60
CA ASP A 131 -34.81 4.17 19.25
C ASP A 131 -33.57 3.92 18.38
N LYS A 132 -32.62 4.86 18.42
CA LYS A 132 -31.36 4.80 17.69
C LYS A 132 -30.21 5.22 18.59
N GLN A 133 -29.14 4.43 18.58
CA GLN A 133 -27.95 4.68 19.39
C GLN A 133 -26.68 4.45 18.55
N THR A 134 -25.66 5.27 18.76
CA THR A 134 -24.33 5.09 18.16
C THR A 134 -23.35 4.65 19.25
N THR A 135 -22.48 3.69 18.94
CA THR A 135 -21.48 3.22 19.91
C THR A 135 -20.43 4.29 20.20
N GLY A 136 -20.25 4.63 21.49
CA GLY A 136 -19.20 5.56 21.92
C GLY A 136 -17.81 4.93 21.93
N GLU A 137 -16.80 5.65 22.45
CA GLU A 137 -15.40 5.19 22.53
C GLU A 137 -15.21 3.80 23.18
N ASN A 138 -16.09 3.43 24.13
CA ASN A 138 -16.08 2.12 24.78
C ASN A 138 -16.76 1.01 23.96
N GLY A 139 -17.22 1.31 22.74
CA GLY A 139 -18.02 0.38 21.92
C GLY A 139 -19.42 0.15 22.46
N GLU A 140 -19.92 1.02 23.35
CA GLU A 140 -21.20 0.83 24.03
C GLU A 140 -22.32 1.65 23.39
N ALA A 141 -23.48 1.02 23.16
CA ALA A 141 -24.75 1.68 22.82
C ALA A 141 -25.82 1.27 23.83
N VAL A 142 -26.48 2.24 24.47
CA VAL A 142 -27.36 2.00 25.63
C VAL A 142 -28.80 2.41 25.34
N PHE A 143 -29.70 1.43 25.32
CA PHE A 143 -31.14 1.59 25.18
C PHE A 143 -31.81 1.55 26.55
N ARG A 144 -32.47 2.65 26.94
CA ARG A 144 -33.05 2.82 28.28
C ARG A 144 -34.57 2.72 28.24
N ASN A 145 -35.17 2.34 29.37
CA ASN A 145 -36.63 2.30 29.56
C ASN A 145 -37.33 1.39 28.54
N VAL A 146 -36.67 0.30 28.14
CA VAL A 146 -37.19 -0.65 27.15
C VAL A 146 -38.35 -1.41 27.77
N GLN A 147 -39.55 -1.25 27.22
CA GLN A 147 -40.78 -1.79 27.81
C GLN A 147 -40.81 -3.33 27.72
N VAL A 148 -41.19 -3.99 28.80
CA VAL A 148 -41.20 -5.46 28.88
C VAL A 148 -42.50 -6.06 28.35
N THR A 149 -43.62 -5.37 28.53
CA THR A 149 -44.94 -5.81 28.09
C THR A 149 -45.68 -4.72 27.36
N GLU A 150 -46.59 -5.12 26.48
CA GLU A 150 -47.59 -4.20 25.93
C GLU A 150 -48.52 -3.67 27.02
N GLU A 151 -49.02 -2.45 26.81
CA GLU A 151 -50.10 -1.92 27.63
C GLU A 151 -51.38 -2.76 27.48
N ALA A 152 -52.28 -2.66 28.45
CA ALA A 152 -53.58 -3.32 28.36
C ALA A 152 -54.32 -2.87 27.07
N PRO A 153 -55.04 -3.78 26.36
CA PRO A 153 -55.58 -5.04 26.87
C PRO A 153 -54.84 -6.32 26.45
N SER A 154 -53.82 -6.23 25.58
CA SER A 154 -53.12 -7.41 25.07
C SER A 154 -52.18 -8.01 26.10
N SER A 155 -51.45 -7.18 26.85
CA SER A 155 -50.51 -7.56 27.91
C SER A 155 -49.51 -8.66 27.48
N ARG A 156 -49.16 -8.68 26.19
CA ARG A 156 -48.17 -9.62 25.63
C ARG A 156 -46.76 -9.18 26.01
N ASP A 157 -45.85 -10.14 25.98
CA ASP A 157 -44.43 -9.90 26.13
C ASP A 157 -43.88 -9.23 24.87
N LYS A 158 -43.10 -8.17 25.04
CA LYS A 158 -42.54 -7.47 23.88
C LYS A 158 -41.38 -8.24 23.27
N VAL A 159 -41.21 -8.08 21.96
CA VAL A 159 -40.09 -8.64 21.21
C VAL A 159 -39.43 -7.51 20.43
N TYR A 160 -38.12 -7.35 20.61
CA TYR A 160 -37.35 -6.30 19.96
C TYR A 160 -36.33 -6.86 18.99
N LEU A 161 -36.14 -6.18 17.87
CA LEU A 161 -35.07 -6.43 16.91
C LEU A 161 -34.06 -5.28 17.00
N PHE A 162 -32.77 -5.61 17.08
CA PHE A 162 -31.65 -4.68 17.00
C PHE A 162 -30.89 -4.92 15.72
N LEU A 163 -30.77 -3.88 14.89
CA LEU A 163 -30.02 -3.93 13.63
C LEU A 163 -28.85 -2.95 13.66
N GLU A 164 -27.72 -3.42 13.16
CA GLU A 164 -26.62 -2.55 12.76
C GLU A 164 -27.00 -1.85 11.44
N THR A 165 -27.04 -0.52 11.45
CA THR A 165 -27.53 0.30 10.32
C THR A 165 -26.44 1.18 9.70
N TYR A 166 -25.30 1.29 10.37
CA TYR A 166 -24.08 1.91 9.86
C TYR A 166 -22.87 1.40 10.63
N SER A 167 -21.72 1.32 9.96
CA SER A 167 -20.44 1.01 10.58
C SER A 167 -19.30 1.72 9.86
N PRO A 168 -18.15 1.98 10.53
CA PRO A 168 -16.94 2.48 9.88
C PRO A 168 -16.49 1.63 8.69
N ALA A 169 -15.70 2.21 7.78
CA ALA A 169 -15.39 1.59 6.49
C ALA A 169 -14.66 0.25 6.58
N HIS A 170 -13.82 0.05 7.61
CA HIS A 170 -12.97 -1.14 7.77
C HIS A 170 -13.72 -2.41 8.18
N ILE A 171 -15.05 -2.39 8.23
CA ILE A 171 -15.86 -3.55 8.58
C ILE A 171 -16.08 -4.42 7.35
N SER A 172 -15.52 -5.64 7.38
CA SER A 172 -15.73 -6.65 6.35
C SER A 172 -16.98 -7.49 6.58
N ARG A 173 -17.41 -7.61 7.85
CA ARG A 173 -18.67 -8.27 8.20
C ARG A 173 -19.31 -7.62 9.41
N ILE A 174 -20.58 -7.24 9.27
CA ILE A 174 -21.38 -6.66 10.37
C ILE A 174 -21.89 -7.73 11.34
N ALA A 175 -22.43 -7.28 12.47
CA ALA A 175 -23.03 -8.16 13.44
C ALA A 175 -24.33 -8.78 12.93
N SER A 176 -24.56 -10.06 13.27
CA SER A 176 -25.84 -10.71 13.02
C SER A 176 -26.98 -9.97 13.74
N PRO A 177 -28.15 -9.77 13.09
CA PRO A 177 -29.34 -9.22 13.72
C PRO A 177 -29.70 -9.89 15.05
N MET A 178 -30.02 -9.09 16.06
CA MET A 178 -30.34 -9.62 17.40
C MET A 178 -31.82 -9.43 17.71
N VAL A 179 -32.50 -10.52 18.06
CA VAL A 179 -33.88 -10.49 18.53
C VAL A 179 -33.91 -10.81 20.03
N VAL A 180 -34.55 -9.94 20.80
CA VAL A 180 -34.67 -10.05 22.27
C VAL A 180 -36.14 -10.18 22.63
N MET A 181 -36.51 -11.36 23.12
CA MET A 181 -37.83 -11.62 23.69
C MET A 181 -37.84 -11.24 25.17
N MET A 182 -38.80 -10.41 25.56
CA MET A 182 -39.00 -9.99 26.94
C MET A 182 -39.89 -10.96 27.73
N PRO A 183 -39.85 -10.92 29.08
CA PRO A 183 -38.73 -10.41 29.88
C PRO A 183 -37.49 -11.30 29.70
N VAL A 184 -36.30 -10.74 29.84
CA VAL A 184 -35.06 -11.53 29.86
C VAL A 184 -34.89 -12.16 31.24
N MET A 185 -34.82 -13.50 31.29
CA MET A 185 -34.60 -14.22 32.53
C MET A 185 -33.13 -14.19 32.93
N MET A 186 -32.87 -14.37 34.22
CA MET A 186 -31.54 -14.45 34.78
C MET A 186 -30.93 -15.83 34.48
N PRO A 187 -29.74 -15.94 33.88
CA PRO A 187 -29.14 -17.25 33.59
C PRO A 187 -28.76 -17.98 34.89
N ASP A 188 -28.88 -19.31 34.91
CA ASP A 188 -28.43 -20.13 36.03
C ASP A 188 -26.93 -20.43 35.90
N ILE A 189 -26.12 -19.73 36.70
CA ILE A 189 -24.66 -19.81 36.67
C ILE A 189 -24.19 -20.85 37.68
N ILE A 190 -23.60 -21.95 37.17
CA ILE A 190 -23.04 -23.01 38.01
C ILE A 190 -21.52 -22.99 37.87
N GLY A 191 -20.80 -22.77 38.97
CA GLY A 191 -19.34 -22.75 38.97
C GLY A 191 -18.72 -21.59 38.18
N GLY A 192 -19.47 -20.49 37.98
CA GLY A 192 -19.02 -19.31 37.23
C GLY A 192 -19.32 -19.37 35.72
N VAL A 193 -19.92 -20.46 35.24
CA VAL A 193 -20.21 -20.68 33.82
C VAL A 193 -21.71 -20.89 33.61
N TRP A 194 -22.25 -20.30 32.54
CA TRP A 194 -23.61 -20.58 32.07
C TRP A 194 -23.57 -21.73 31.06
N ASP A 195 -24.53 -22.64 31.10
CA ASP A 195 -24.59 -23.78 30.16
C ASP A 195 -25.30 -23.45 28.83
N GLY A 196 -25.77 -22.21 28.66
CA GLY A 196 -26.50 -21.76 27.46
C GLY A 196 -28.00 -22.05 27.46
N THR A 197 -28.52 -22.76 28.47
CA THR A 197 -29.89 -23.29 28.44
C THR A 197 -30.63 -23.22 29.77
N SER A 198 -29.92 -23.13 30.90
CA SER A 198 -30.49 -23.12 32.25
C SER A 198 -30.73 -21.69 32.71
N TRP A 199 -31.96 -21.43 33.16
CA TRP A 199 -32.42 -20.10 33.59
C TRP A 199 -33.03 -20.19 34.98
N LYS A 200 -32.86 -19.13 35.77
CA LYS A 200 -33.55 -18.94 37.05
C LYS A 200 -34.97 -18.42 36.82
N ASP A 201 -35.79 -18.51 37.86
CA ASP A 201 -37.10 -17.86 37.95
C ASP A 201 -36.99 -16.40 38.44
N THR A 202 -35.99 -15.67 37.93
CA THR A 202 -35.72 -14.25 38.26
C THR A 202 -35.46 -13.40 37.01
N TYR A 203 -35.79 -12.13 37.17
CA TYR A 203 -35.68 -10.95 36.29
C TYR A 203 -34.26 -10.47 35.99
N ASN A 204 -33.82 -10.38 34.74
CA ASN A 204 -32.70 -9.50 34.36
C ASN A 204 -33.19 -8.12 33.91
N THR A 205 -32.85 -7.08 34.68
CA THR A 205 -33.21 -5.68 34.40
C THR A 205 -32.12 -4.90 33.68
N ASP A 206 -30.91 -5.44 33.60
CA ASP A 206 -29.74 -4.83 32.94
C ASP A 206 -29.11 -5.85 32.00
N VAL A 207 -29.57 -5.82 30.75
CA VAL A 207 -29.26 -6.82 29.74
C VAL A 207 -28.08 -6.38 28.90
N HIS A 208 -27.04 -7.21 28.84
CA HIS A 208 -25.84 -6.94 28.04
C HIS A 208 -25.72 -7.90 26.86
N LEU A 209 -25.51 -7.35 25.66
CA LEU A 209 -25.36 -8.11 24.40
C LEU A 209 -24.02 -7.75 23.73
N TYR A 210 -23.45 -8.69 22.97
CA TYR A 210 -22.11 -8.55 22.37
C TYR A 210 -22.12 -8.77 20.84
N PRO A 211 -22.63 -7.79 20.06
CA PRO A 211 -22.56 -7.80 18.59
C PRO A 211 -21.11 -7.73 18.08
N LYS A 212 -20.76 -8.58 17.13
CA LYS A 212 -19.37 -8.81 16.68
C LYS A 212 -19.22 -8.46 15.20
N ASN A 213 -18.18 -7.70 14.87
CA ASN A 213 -17.81 -7.43 13.49
C ASN A 213 -16.48 -8.07 13.15
N GLU A 214 -16.34 -8.40 11.88
CA GLU A 214 -15.05 -8.68 11.27
C GLU A 214 -14.49 -7.39 10.68
N ILE A 215 -13.19 -7.15 10.90
CA ILE A 215 -12.46 -6.00 10.38
C ILE A 215 -11.49 -6.43 9.29
N GLN A 216 -11.13 -5.50 8.43
CA GLN A 216 -10.09 -5.65 7.41
C GLN A 216 -9.18 -4.42 7.38
N ASP A 217 -7.91 -4.65 7.09
CA ASP A 217 -6.91 -3.59 6.97
C ASP A 217 -6.79 -3.11 5.53
N SER A 218 -6.42 -1.85 5.35
CA SER A 218 -5.92 -1.38 4.06
C SER A 218 -4.44 -1.72 3.89
N SER A 219 -3.98 -1.77 2.65
CA SER A 219 -2.58 -1.98 2.33
C SER A 219 -2.13 -1.15 1.14
N LYS A 220 -0.81 -1.06 0.99
CA LYS A 220 -0.15 -0.55 -0.20
C LYS A 220 1.08 -1.38 -0.45
N GLU A 221 1.21 -1.86 -1.67
CA GLU A 221 2.27 -2.80 -2.07
C GLU A 221 2.97 -2.28 -3.32
N MET A 222 4.29 -2.46 -3.38
CA MET A 222 5.04 -2.32 -4.61
C MET A 222 4.95 -3.65 -5.36
N ASN A 223 4.48 -3.62 -6.61
CA ASN A 223 4.30 -4.82 -7.44
C ASN A 223 5.65 -5.23 -8.06
N VAL A 224 6.56 -5.75 -7.24
CA VAL A 224 7.90 -6.21 -7.63
C VAL A 224 8.13 -7.68 -7.27
N ASP A 225 8.96 -8.38 -8.05
CA ASP A 225 9.41 -9.72 -7.70
C ASP A 225 10.41 -9.64 -6.53
N GLU A 226 10.24 -10.48 -5.50
CA GLU A 226 11.17 -10.54 -4.35
C GLU A 226 12.61 -10.83 -4.78
N ALA A 227 12.83 -11.42 -5.97
CA ALA A 227 14.17 -11.62 -6.55
C ALA A 227 14.88 -10.32 -6.96
N ASP A 228 14.12 -9.27 -7.26
CA ASP A 228 14.63 -7.95 -7.65
C ASP A 228 14.78 -7.00 -6.45
N VAL A 229 14.18 -7.35 -5.30
CA VAL A 229 14.31 -6.59 -4.05
C VAL A 229 15.69 -6.78 -3.44
N ARG A 230 16.37 -5.66 -3.16
CA ARG A 230 17.66 -5.61 -2.50
C ARG A 230 17.52 -5.17 -1.05
N THR A 231 18.55 -5.45 -0.26
CA THR A 231 18.67 -4.90 1.10
C THR A 231 20.01 -4.25 1.33
N VAL A 232 20.02 -3.19 2.13
CA VAL A 232 21.24 -2.55 2.61
C VAL A 232 21.06 -2.16 4.07
N THR A 233 22.14 -2.22 4.84
CA THR A 233 22.16 -1.68 6.19
C THR A 233 22.96 -0.39 6.21
N ILE A 234 22.29 0.72 6.52
CA ILE A 234 22.90 2.03 6.68
C ILE A 234 23.00 2.39 8.16
N ARG A 235 23.92 3.30 8.48
CA ARG A 235 24.01 3.90 9.81
C ARG A 235 23.52 5.35 9.74
N ASN A 236 22.47 5.65 10.49
CA ASN A 236 21.91 7.01 10.53
C ASN A 236 22.83 7.99 11.29
N GLU A 237 22.47 9.28 11.28
CA GLU A 237 23.25 10.34 11.97
C GLU A 237 23.44 10.09 13.47
N ASN A 238 22.54 9.33 14.11
CA ASN A 238 22.61 8.97 15.53
C ASN A 238 23.50 7.75 15.80
N GLY A 239 24.01 7.10 14.75
CA GLY A 239 24.83 5.89 14.85
C GLY A 239 24.04 4.59 14.94
N GLU A 240 22.72 4.63 14.76
CA GLU A 240 21.84 3.45 14.75
C GLU A 240 21.83 2.81 13.37
N GLU A 241 21.80 1.48 13.34
CA GLU A 241 21.77 0.71 12.10
C GLU A 241 20.31 0.45 11.67
N GLU A 242 20.02 0.68 10.40
CA GLU A 242 18.72 0.49 9.78
C GLU A 242 18.87 -0.34 8.50
N THR A 243 18.05 -1.38 8.35
CA THR A 243 18.02 -2.21 7.14
C THR A 243 16.87 -1.77 6.24
N ILE A 244 17.21 -1.32 5.04
CA ILE A 244 16.27 -0.82 4.04
C ILE A 244 16.07 -1.89 2.97
N ARG A 245 14.82 -2.13 2.58
CA ARG A 245 14.42 -2.94 1.42
C ARG A 245 14.16 -1.98 0.27
N TYR A 246 14.75 -2.22 -0.89
CA TYR A 246 14.62 -1.30 -2.00
C TYR A 246 14.80 -1.95 -3.36
N VAL A 247 14.40 -1.22 -4.40
CA VAL A 247 14.64 -1.53 -5.81
C VAL A 247 15.44 -0.41 -6.45
N ASP A 248 16.38 -0.73 -7.31
CA ASP A 248 17.10 0.24 -8.13
C ASP A 248 16.44 0.36 -9.50
N LEU A 249 16.23 1.60 -9.95
CA LEU A 249 15.61 1.90 -11.23
C LEU A 249 16.29 3.06 -11.95
N GLU A 250 16.48 2.90 -13.26
CA GLU A 250 16.98 3.88 -14.21
C GLU A 250 15.96 5.02 -14.38
N LYS A 251 16.45 6.25 -14.60
CA LYS A 251 15.59 7.41 -14.88
C LYS A 251 14.67 7.15 -16.08
N GLY A 252 13.41 7.51 -15.91
CA GLY A 252 12.35 7.31 -16.91
C GLY A 252 11.67 5.93 -16.85
N LYS A 253 12.21 4.96 -16.09
CA LYS A 253 11.51 3.69 -15.83
C LYS A 253 10.35 3.89 -14.88
N THR A 254 9.45 2.91 -14.88
CA THR A 254 8.27 2.90 -14.02
C THR A 254 8.33 1.78 -13.00
N VAL A 255 7.66 2.01 -11.88
CA VAL A 255 7.41 1.03 -10.81
C VAL A 255 5.91 0.97 -10.56
N SER A 256 5.38 -0.25 -10.46
CA SER A 256 3.96 -0.48 -10.28
C SER A 256 3.60 -0.63 -8.80
N TYR A 257 2.45 -0.10 -8.40
CA TYR A 257 1.92 -0.18 -7.04
C TYR A 257 0.46 -0.62 -7.05
N THR A 258 0.03 -1.25 -5.96
CA THR A 258 -1.39 -1.55 -5.68
C THR A 258 -1.77 -1.00 -4.31
N ILE A 259 -2.81 -0.17 -4.26
CA ILE A 259 -3.46 0.27 -3.00
C ILE A 259 -4.72 -0.56 -2.82
N THR A 260 -4.90 -1.11 -1.63
CA THR A 260 -6.11 -1.85 -1.23
C THR A 260 -6.84 -1.07 -0.13
N ALA A 261 -8.08 -0.67 -0.40
CA ALA A 261 -8.95 0.05 0.51
C ALA A 261 -10.19 -0.79 0.83
N PRO A 262 -10.76 -0.69 2.05
CA PRO A 262 -11.98 -1.42 2.37
C PRO A 262 -13.19 -0.81 1.66
N ILE A 263 -14.10 -1.65 1.17
CA ILE A 263 -15.43 -1.23 0.72
C ILE A 263 -16.36 -1.25 1.95
N PRO A 264 -16.92 -0.09 2.37
CA PRO A 264 -17.85 -0.05 3.49
C PRO A 264 -19.02 -1.03 3.32
N TYR A 265 -19.45 -1.66 4.40
CA TYR A 265 -20.60 -2.57 4.34
C TYR A 265 -21.92 -1.87 3.95
N PHE A 266 -22.02 -0.57 4.23
CA PHE A 266 -23.17 0.28 3.93
C PHE A 266 -22.92 1.24 2.75
N ILE A 267 -22.03 0.86 1.82
CA ILE A 267 -21.56 1.73 0.73
C ILE A 267 -22.68 2.25 -0.19
N ASP A 268 -23.73 1.47 -0.38
CA ASP A 268 -24.86 1.72 -1.26
C ASP A 268 -26.16 2.06 -0.51
N GLU A 269 -26.07 2.33 0.79
CA GLU A 269 -27.21 2.83 1.55
C GLU A 269 -27.50 4.31 1.23
N ILE A 270 -28.79 4.63 1.17
CA ILE A 270 -29.31 5.94 0.78
C ILE A 270 -30.22 6.46 1.90
N ASN A 271 -29.99 7.70 2.31
CA ASN A 271 -30.80 8.41 3.30
C ASN A 271 -32.21 8.72 2.75
N GLU A 272 -33.16 9.04 3.64
CA GLU A 272 -34.53 9.42 3.25
C GLU A 272 -34.59 10.65 2.33
N ASP A 273 -33.62 11.56 2.43
CA ASP A 273 -33.48 12.74 1.57
C ASP A 273 -32.85 12.44 0.20
N ASN A 274 -32.65 11.16 -0.11
CA ASN A 274 -32.08 10.65 -1.36
C ASN A 274 -30.60 11.05 -1.56
N THR A 275 -29.83 11.20 -0.48
CA THR A 275 -28.36 11.30 -0.49
C THR A 275 -27.70 9.99 -0.05
N THR A 276 -26.43 9.76 -0.37
CA THR A 276 -25.72 8.56 0.09
C THR A 276 -25.35 8.65 1.57
N VAL A 277 -25.37 7.51 2.29
CA VAL A 277 -24.92 7.45 3.69
C VAL A 277 -23.41 7.70 3.78
N ILE A 278 -22.64 7.06 2.91
CA ILE A 278 -21.21 7.37 2.73
C ILE A 278 -21.10 8.61 1.84
N THR A 279 -20.44 9.64 2.37
CA THR A 279 -20.35 10.95 1.72
C THR A 279 -19.06 11.12 0.91
N HIS A 280 -18.01 10.38 1.26
CA HIS A 280 -16.73 10.43 0.56
C HIS A 280 -16.01 9.08 0.62
N PHE A 281 -15.29 8.79 -0.46
CA PHE A 281 -14.34 7.70 -0.57
C PHE A 281 -13.21 8.19 -1.48
N THR A 282 -12.12 8.62 -0.85
CA THR A 282 -10.99 9.26 -1.49
C THR A 282 -9.70 8.53 -1.17
N ILE A 283 -8.85 8.33 -2.18
CA ILE A 283 -7.51 7.78 -2.05
C ILE A 283 -6.53 8.82 -2.60
N THR A 284 -5.69 9.36 -1.74
CA THR A 284 -4.64 10.32 -2.11
C THR A 284 -3.29 9.64 -2.10
N ASP A 285 -2.63 9.59 -3.25
CA ASP A 285 -1.28 9.07 -3.41
C ASP A 285 -0.25 10.20 -3.41
N THR A 286 0.80 10.08 -2.61
CA THR A 286 1.85 11.09 -2.44
C THR A 286 3.23 10.43 -2.44
N PRO A 287 3.88 10.34 -3.60
CA PRO A 287 5.28 9.95 -3.68
C PRO A 287 6.24 11.06 -3.23
N THR A 288 7.45 10.68 -2.82
CA THR A 288 8.54 11.64 -2.60
C THR A 288 9.08 12.18 -3.93
N GLU A 289 10.00 13.15 -3.86
CA GLU A 289 10.33 14.00 -5.00
C GLU A 289 10.98 13.30 -6.20
N GLY A 290 11.61 12.14 -6.03
CA GLY A 290 12.22 11.35 -7.11
C GLY A 290 11.25 10.49 -7.92
N LEU A 291 9.99 10.41 -7.50
CA LEU A 291 8.95 9.64 -8.16
C LEU A 291 7.80 10.55 -8.59
N SER A 292 7.17 10.27 -9.72
CA SER A 292 6.07 11.10 -10.23
C SER A 292 5.00 10.32 -10.97
N TYR A 293 3.76 10.71 -10.71
CA TYR A 293 2.60 10.29 -11.45
C TYR A 293 2.53 10.99 -12.80
N PHE A 294 2.23 10.20 -13.82
CA PHE A 294 1.96 10.62 -15.19
C PHE A 294 0.54 10.16 -15.60
N ASP A 295 -0.08 10.87 -16.54
CA ASP A 295 -1.43 10.55 -16.99
C ASP A 295 -1.46 9.16 -17.64
N GLN A 296 -2.22 8.27 -17.01
CA GLN A 296 -2.32 6.86 -17.38
C GLN A 296 -3.72 6.33 -17.06
N GLU A 297 -4.05 5.16 -17.59
CA GLU A 297 -5.23 4.42 -17.19
C GLU A 297 -4.92 3.63 -15.91
N LEU A 298 -5.69 3.87 -14.84
CA LEU A 298 -5.59 3.13 -13.59
C LEU A 298 -6.50 1.91 -13.67
N LEU A 299 -6.04 0.76 -13.18
CA LEU A 299 -6.92 -0.38 -12.95
C LEU A 299 -7.55 -0.23 -11.57
N VAL A 300 -8.83 0.13 -11.53
CA VAL A 300 -9.62 0.25 -10.30
C VAL A 300 -10.66 -0.87 -10.26
N GLN A 301 -10.66 -1.68 -9.21
CA GLN A 301 -11.58 -2.82 -9.09
C GLN A 301 -12.22 -2.88 -7.70
N ALA A 302 -13.52 -3.21 -7.68
CA ALA A 302 -14.24 -3.64 -6.48
C ALA A 302 -14.38 -5.16 -6.54
N GLY A 303 -13.61 -5.89 -5.72
CA GLY A 303 -13.39 -7.33 -5.93
C GLY A 303 -12.99 -7.61 -7.38
N ASP A 304 -13.75 -8.48 -8.06
CA ASP A 304 -13.50 -8.82 -9.47
C ASP A 304 -14.10 -7.81 -10.48
N THR A 305 -14.80 -6.77 -10.01
CA THR A 305 -15.54 -5.82 -10.87
C THR A 305 -14.71 -4.59 -11.18
N THR A 306 -14.33 -4.39 -12.45
CA THR A 306 -13.64 -3.17 -12.90
C THR A 306 -14.57 -1.95 -12.87
N LEU A 307 -14.09 -0.87 -12.26
CA LEU A 307 -14.72 0.45 -12.27
C LEU A 307 -14.22 1.25 -13.48
N ILE A 308 -15.03 2.21 -13.95
CA ILE A 308 -14.80 2.97 -15.17
C ILE A 308 -14.49 4.44 -14.81
N LYS A 309 -13.35 4.96 -15.27
CA LYS A 309 -12.96 6.37 -15.10
C LYS A 309 -14.05 7.31 -15.66
N ASP A 310 -14.28 8.41 -14.98
CA ASP A 310 -15.29 9.44 -15.25
C ASP A 310 -16.76 8.96 -15.16
N THR A 311 -16.99 7.70 -14.78
CA THR A 311 -18.32 7.13 -14.50
C THR A 311 -18.44 6.70 -13.05
N ASP A 312 -17.47 5.93 -12.57
CA ASP A 312 -17.44 5.37 -11.22
C ASP A 312 -16.42 6.07 -10.31
N TYR A 313 -15.37 6.65 -10.89
CA TYR A 313 -14.34 7.38 -10.16
C TYR A 313 -13.72 8.47 -11.03
N THR A 314 -13.09 9.46 -10.42
CA THR A 314 -12.22 10.43 -11.10
C THR A 314 -10.76 10.24 -10.66
N VAL A 315 -9.83 10.74 -11.48
CA VAL A 315 -8.40 10.79 -11.15
C VAL A 315 -7.90 12.21 -11.41
N THR A 316 -7.34 12.86 -10.40
CA THR A 316 -6.78 14.20 -10.51
C THR A 316 -5.32 14.19 -10.08
N LYS A 317 -4.41 14.64 -10.95
CA LYS A 317 -3.00 14.81 -10.59
C LYS A 317 -2.85 15.86 -9.48
N ALA A 318 -2.08 15.55 -8.44
CA ALA A 318 -1.84 16.42 -7.29
C ALA A 318 -0.36 16.34 -6.89
N GLY A 319 0.39 17.42 -7.11
CA GLY A 319 1.84 17.42 -6.93
C GLY A 319 2.50 16.32 -7.79
N ASN A 320 3.33 15.51 -7.16
CA ASN A 320 3.97 14.34 -7.78
C ASN A 320 3.07 13.09 -7.78
N GLY A 321 1.91 13.13 -7.14
CA GLY A 321 0.98 12.00 -7.06
C GLY A 321 -0.37 12.31 -7.69
N PHE A 322 -1.42 11.73 -7.12
CA PHE A 322 -2.78 11.88 -7.62
C PHE A 322 -3.81 11.65 -6.51
N VAL A 323 -5.06 12.01 -6.80
CA VAL A 323 -6.23 11.74 -5.98
C VAL A 323 -7.22 10.93 -6.82
N VAL A 324 -7.63 9.77 -6.31
CA VAL A 324 -8.79 9.01 -6.79
C VAL A 324 -9.97 9.36 -5.91
N GLU A 325 -11.08 9.78 -6.52
CA GLU A 325 -12.35 10.02 -5.84
C GLU A 325 -13.41 9.11 -6.44
N ILE A 326 -14.01 8.24 -5.62
CA ILE A 326 -15.12 7.39 -6.05
C ILE A 326 -16.39 8.24 -6.12
N ILE A 327 -17.09 8.19 -7.26
CA ILE A 327 -18.28 9.00 -7.52
C ILE A 327 -19.49 8.31 -6.92
N LEU A 328 -19.74 8.53 -5.63
CA LEU A 328 -20.91 8.01 -4.92
C LEU A 328 -22.19 8.77 -5.28
N GLU A 329 -22.07 10.07 -5.55
CA GLU A 329 -23.16 10.95 -5.96
C GLU A 329 -22.69 12.02 -6.95
N THR A 330 -23.62 12.63 -7.68
CA THR A 330 -23.35 13.78 -8.56
C THR A 330 -24.44 14.82 -8.38
N GLY A 331 -24.09 15.97 -7.81
CA GLY A 331 -25.03 17.05 -7.56
C GLY A 331 -26.15 16.67 -6.60
N GLY A 332 -25.85 15.86 -5.58
CA GLY A 332 -26.81 15.34 -4.60
C GLY A 332 -27.74 14.25 -5.13
N ILE A 333 -27.38 13.61 -6.25
CA ILE A 333 -28.10 12.46 -6.80
C ILE A 333 -27.18 11.23 -6.70
N PRO A 334 -27.58 10.15 -6.00
CA PRO A 334 -26.80 8.93 -5.87
C PRO A 334 -26.46 8.32 -7.23
N ASN A 335 -25.22 7.92 -7.41
CA ASN A 335 -24.75 7.23 -8.60
C ASN A 335 -25.06 5.73 -8.49
N THR A 336 -26.33 5.37 -8.72
CA THR A 336 -26.83 4.01 -8.49
C THR A 336 -26.04 2.93 -9.22
N ALA A 337 -25.45 3.23 -10.38
CA ALA A 337 -24.64 2.25 -11.13
C ALA A 337 -23.32 1.93 -10.42
N THR A 338 -22.66 2.95 -9.85
CA THR A 338 -21.43 2.77 -9.07
C THR A 338 -21.73 2.13 -7.72
N LEU A 339 -22.79 2.59 -7.05
CA LEU A 339 -23.26 2.01 -5.80
C LEU A 339 -23.63 0.53 -5.95
N GLU A 340 -24.30 0.13 -7.03
CA GLU A 340 -24.60 -1.29 -7.29
C GLU A 340 -23.32 -2.12 -7.48
N LYS A 341 -22.31 -1.61 -8.19
CA LYS A 341 -21.02 -2.31 -8.34
C LYS A 341 -20.35 -2.51 -6.99
N LEU A 342 -20.25 -1.45 -6.17
CA LEU A 342 -19.64 -1.52 -4.84
C LEU A 342 -20.47 -2.36 -3.87
N GLY A 343 -21.80 -2.24 -3.93
CA GLY A 343 -22.77 -2.95 -3.10
C GLY A 343 -22.72 -4.47 -3.29
N ASN A 344 -22.40 -4.94 -4.49
CA ASN A 344 -22.16 -6.37 -4.74
C ASN A 344 -20.89 -6.91 -4.05
N HIS A 345 -20.03 -6.02 -3.52
CA HIS A 345 -18.80 -6.34 -2.81
C HIS A 345 -18.72 -5.64 -1.44
N ARG A 346 -19.86 -5.38 -0.77
CA ARG A 346 -19.94 -4.85 0.60
C ARG A 346 -18.99 -5.60 1.54
N GLY A 347 -18.17 -4.87 2.29
CA GLY A 347 -17.20 -5.47 3.21
C GLY A 347 -16.03 -6.18 2.55
N GLY A 348 -15.91 -6.11 1.22
CA GLY A 348 -14.74 -6.57 0.47
C GLY A 348 -13.73 -5.45 0.24
N GLU A 349 -12.91 -5.60 -0.79
CA GLU A 349 -11.79 -4.71 -1.08
C GLU A 349 -11.98 -3.96 -2.41
N LEU A 350 -11.52 -2.71 -2.42
CA LEU A 350 -11.30 -1.91 -3.61
C LEU A 350 -9.80 -1.78 -3.85
N THR A 351 -9.33 -2.18 -5.04
CA THR A 351 -7.93 -2.08 -5.44
C THR A 351 -7.72 -0.97 -6.47
N VAL A 352 -6.61 -0.26 -6.35
CA VAL A 352 -6.13 0.73 -7.33
C VAL A 352 -4.71 0.37 -7.72
N THR A 353 -4.51 -0.10 -8.95
CA THR A 353 -3.20 -0.42 -9.52
C THR A 353 -2.77 0.65 -10.52
N TYR A 354 -1.54 1.13 -10.37
CA TYR A 354 -0.97 2.24 -11.13
C TYR A 354 0.55 2.19 -11.13
N ASP A 355 1.16 2.96 -12.04
CA ASP A 355 2.60 3.10 -12.12
C ASP A 355 3.06 4.51 -11.71
N LEU A 356 4.23 4.61 -11.08
CA LEU A 356 4.97 5.86 -10.94
C LEU A 356 6.24 5.81 -11.78
N GLN A 357 6.64 6.96 -12.30
CA GLN A 357 7.88 7.10 -13.06
C GLN A 357 9.00 7.66 -12.17
N VAL A 358 10.21 7.12 -12.33
CA VAL A 358 11.44 7.70 -11.80
C VAL A 358 11.77 8.97 -12.59
N ASN A 359 11.65 10.13 -11.96
CA ASN A 359 11.68 11.41 -12.65
C ASN A 359 13.10 12.00 -12.78
N ALA A 360 13.21 13.22 -13.32
CA ALA A 360 14.50 13.87 -13.52
C ALA A 360 15.21 14.32 -12.22
N VAL A 361 14.46 14.55 -11.14
CA VAL A 361 14.92 15.12 -9.87
C VAL A 361 15.58 14.08 -8.97
N ILE A 362 15.28 12.78 -9.16
CA ILE A 362 15.89 11.71 -8.36
C ILE A 362 17.43 11.82 -8.40
N ASN A 363 18.05 11.66 -7.23
CA ASN A 363 19.50 11.60 -7.09
C ASN A 363 19.95 10.16 -6.82
N ALA A 364 21.21 9.88 -7.15
CA ALA A 364 21.79 8.59 -6.88
C ALA A 364 21.93 8.36 -5.38
N ASP A 365 21.72 7.12 -4.95
CA ASP A 365 21.82 6.66 -3.57
C ASP A 365 20.82 7.30 -2.58
N GLU A 366 19.82 8.05 -3.06
CA GLU A 366 18.69 8.53 -2.25
C GLU A 366 17.52 7.54 -2.32
N PHE A 367 16.87 7.32 -1.18
CA PHE A 367 15.68 6.47 -1.11
C PHE A 367 14.38 7.28 -1.21
N HIS A 368 13.46 6.76 -2.00
CA HIS A 368 12.17 7.37 -2.28
C HIS A 368 11.04 6.40 -1.96
N ASN A 369 10.05 6.88 -1.23
CA ASN A 369 8.88 6.11 -0.85
C ASN A 369 7.61 6.67 -1.52
N ASN A 370 6.51 5.96 -1.30
CA ASN A 370 5.22 6.40 -1.78
C ASN A 370 4.11 6.14 -0.74
N THR A 371 3.42 7.20 -0.30
CA THR A 371 2.38 7.10 0.74
C THR A 371 0.99 7.20 0.12
N ALA A 372 0.08 6.29 0.47
CA ALA A 372 -1.35 6.45 0.22
C ALA A 372 -2.07 6.88 1.50
N LEU A 373 -3.00 7.82 1.38
CA LEU A 373 -3.96 8.21 2.41
C LEU A 373 -5.36 7.81 1.93
N ILE A 374 -6.05 6.99 2.70
CA ILE A 374 -7.38 6.46 2.40
C ILE A 374 -8.38 7.08 3.37
N GLU A 375 -9.35 7.82 2.82
CA GLU A 375 -10.36 8.57 3.57
C GLU A 375 -11.76 8.13 3.14
N ILE A 376 -12.52 7.54 4.06
CA ILE A 376 -13.83 6.95 3.76
C ILE A 376 -14.80 7.18 4.92
N GLY A 377 -15.96 7.76 4.65
CA GLY A 377 -17.00 7.86 5.66
C GLY A 377 -18.09 8.88 5.36
N ARG A 378 -18.73 9.34 6.43
CA ARG A 378 -19.91 10.22 6.39
C ARG A 378 -19.63 11.65 6.87
N GLY A 379 -18.37 11.99 7.10
CA GLY A 379 -17.95 13.33 7.51
C GLY A 379 -18.03 13.54 9.02
N ASP A 380 -17.92 12.46 9.81
CA ASP A 380 -17.93 12.50 11.26
C ASP A 380 -16.58 12.07 11.86
N GLU A 381 -16.50 11.99 13.19
CA GLU A 381 -15.25 11.64 13.88
C GLU A 381 -14.86 10.15 13.76
N TYR A 382 -15.72 9.32 13.16
CA TYR A 382 -15.51 7.89 12.95
C TYR A 382 -15.17 7.53 11.51
N ASP A 383 -14.93 8.54 10.66
CA ASP A 383 -14.43 8.35 9.31
C ASP A 383 -13.12 7.55 9.35
N TYR A 384 -13.00 6.62 8.41
CA TYR A 384 -11.79 5.85 8.22
C TYR A 384 -10.70 6.73 7.62
N ASN A 385 -9.54 6.79 8.27
CA ASN A 385 -8.41 7.62 7.86
C ASN A 385 -7.11 6.86 8.10
N GLU A 386 -6.61 6.17 7.07
CA GLU A 386 -5.44 5.32 7.18
C GLU A 386 -4.36 5.69 6.18
N ARG A 387 -3.11 5.67 6.65
CA ARG A 387 -1.91 5.90 5.83
C ARG A 387 -1.17 4.60 5.60
N ARG A 388 -0.86 4.30 4.34
CA ARG A 388 -0.15 3.10 3.93
C ARG A 388 1.09 3.47 3.12
N VAL A 389 2.22 2.89 3.50
CA VAL A 389 3.51 3.00 2.81
C VAL A 389 3.96 1.57 2.52
N PRO A 390 4.38 1.25 1.29
CA PRO A 390 4.92 -0.06 0.98
C PRO A 390 6.24 -0.27 1.72
N PRO A 391 6.61 -1.52 2.04
CA PRO A 391 7.85 -1.81 2.75
C PRO A 391 9.11 -1.56 1.92
N GLU A 392 9.01 -1.57 0.59
CA GLU A 392 10.12 -1.28 -0.33
C GLU A 392 10.18 0.20 -0.72
N GLU A 393 11.41 0.70 -0.84
CA GLU A 393 11.74 2.02 -1.37
C GLU A 393 12.32 1.92 -2.80
N VAL A 394 12.34 3.03 -3.52
CA VAL A 394 12.98 3.15 -4.84
C VAL A 394 14.23 3.99 -4.69
N THR A 395 15.31 3.59 -5.36
CA THR A 395 16.52 4.40 -5.53
C THR A 395 17.02 4.32 -6.97
N THR A 396 18.07 5.07 -7.27
CA THR A 396 18.78 4.97 -8.54
C THR A 396 20.27 5.02 -8.31
N GLY A 397 21.04 4.52 -9.27
CA GLY A 397 22.49 4.53 -9.23
C GLY A 397 23.12 5.75 -9.88
N GLY A 398 24.39 5.96 -9.55
CA GLY A 398 25.20 6.98 -10.17
C GLY A 398 26.69 6.68 -10.03
N ARG A 399 27.51 7.44 -10.75
CA ARG A 399 28.97 7.36 -10.62
C ARG A 399 29.65 8.69 -10.91
N ARG A 400 30.65 9.02 -10.09
CA ARG A 400 31.58 10.14 -10.31
C ARG A 400 32.89 9.66 -10.93
N PHE A 401 33.52 10.50 -11.74
CA PHE A 401 34.76 10.19 -12.45
C PHE A 401 35.81 11.29 -12.30
N GLU A 402 37.09 10.90 -12.27
CA GLU A 402 38.23 11.81 -12.37
C GLU A 402 39.05 11.51 -13.61
N LYS A 403 39.14 12.47 -14.53
CA LYS A 403 40.08 12.43 -15.64
C LYS A 403 41.43 12.93 -15.18
N PHE A 404 42.49 12.14 -15.37
CA PHE A 404 43.83 12.52 -14.91
C PHE A 404 44.97 12.11 -15.85
N ASP A 405 46.11 12.75 -15.67
CA ASP A 405 47.39 12.42 -16.30
C ASP A 405 48.04 11.24 -15.58
N ALA A 406 48.25 10.13 -16.28
CA ALA A 406 48.76 8.87 -15.72
C ALA A 406 50.15 8.98 -15.06
N SER A 407 50.94 9.99 -15.41
CA SER A 407 52.30 10.18 -14.90
C SER A 407 52.37 11.13 -13.71
N SER A 408 51.50 12.15 -13.67
CA SER A 408 51.56 13.24 -12.68
C SER A 408 50.37 13.28 -11.73
N ASN A 409 49.30 12.53 -11.99
CA ASN A 409 48.00 12.63 -11.32
C ASN A 409 47.34 14.02 -11.43
N ALA A 410 47.79 14.88 -12.34
CA ALA A 410 47.12 16.15 -12.62
C ALA A 410 45.76 15.88 -13.29
N LEU A 411 44.72 16.57 -12.82
CA LEU A 411 43.37 16.48 -13.38
C LEU A 411 43.29 17.14 -14.76
N LEU A 412 42.43 16.62 -15.64
CA LEU A 412 42.39 17.02 -17.06
C LEU A 412 40.98 17.39 -17.53
N ASP A 413 40.88 18.59 -18.10
CA ASP A 413 39.67 19.14 -18.73
C ASP A 413 39.52 18.71 -20.20
N GLY A 414 38.27 18.68 -20.67
CA GLY A 414 37.92 18.59 -22.09
C GLY A 414 38.02 17.20 -22.72
N ALA A 415 38.20 16.14 -21.95
CA ALA A 415 38.03 14.77 -22.46
C ALA A 415 36.55 14.50 -22.75
N ARG A 416 36.23 13.76 -23.82
CA ARG A 416 34.86 13.38 -24.16
C ARG A 416 34.66 11.87 -24.13
N PHE A 417 33.49 11.45 -23.67
CA PHE A 417 33.15 10.05 -23.47
C PHE A 417 31.76 9.69 -23.98
N GLU A 418 31.59 8.43 -24.34
CA GLU A 418 30.30 7.76 -24.54
C GLU A 418 30.10 6.74 -23.40
N LEU A 419 28.89 6.63 -22.87
CA LEU A 419 28.52 5.59 -21.90
C LEU A 419 28.05 4.32 -22.63
N TRP A 420 28.63 3.17 -22.29
CA TRP A 420 28.36 1.86 -22.90
C TRP A 420 27.92 0.84 -21.85
N ASN A 421 27.05 -0.08 -22.27
CA ASN A 421 26.59 -1.20 -21.45
C ASN A 421 27.70 -2.23 -21.21
N GLU A 422 27.47 -3.19 -20.31
CA GLU A 422 28.44 -4.23 -19.93
C GLU A 422 29.03 -4.98 -21.14
N GLU A 423 28.18 -5.32 -22.11
CA GLU A 423 28.60 -6.08 -23.30
C GLU A 423 29.34 -5.24 -24.34
N LYS A 424 29.38 -3.91 -24.18
CA LYS A 424 29.89 -2.94 -25.17
C LYS A 424 29.19 -3.07 -26.53
N THR A 425 27.91 -3.44 -26.51
CA THR A 425 27.07 -3.64 -27.70
C THR A 425 26.15 -2.44 -27.95
N ALA A 426 25.85 -1.64 -26.93
CA ALA A 426 25.02 -0.46 -27.01
C ALA A 426 25.59 0.69 -26.19
N TYR A 427 25.28 1.92 -26.60
CA TYR A 427 25.60 3.15 -25.88
C TYR A 427 24.34 3.91 -25.48
N ALA A 428 24.45 4.70 -24.41
CA ALA A 428 23.34 5.46 -23.86
C ALA A 428 23.07 6.74 -24.67
N VAL A 429 21.79 7.03 -24.86
CA VAL A 429 21.27 8.28 -25.40
C VAL A 429 20.25 8.82 -24.40
N PHE A 430 20.54 9.99 -23.83
CA PHE A 430 19.67 10.65 -22.88
C PHE A 430 18.71 11.60 -23.60
N TYR A 431 17.47 11.64 -23.15
CA TYR A 431 16.46 12.60 -23.60
C TYR A 431 15.97 13.42 -22.41
N LYS A 432 15.81 14.72 -22.64
CA LYS A 432 15.20 15.68 -21.73
C LYS A 432 13.90 16.15 -22.32
N ASP A 433 12.79 15.84 -21.67
CA ASP A 433 11.43 16.15 -22.12
C ASP A 433 11.20 15.69 -23.58
N GLY A 434 11.67 14.48 -23.90
CA GLY A 434 11.60 13.88 -25.24
C GLY A 434 12.61 14.42 -26.27
N VAL A 435 13.50 15.34 -25.91
CA VAL A 435 14.52 15.91 -26.79
C VAL A 435 15.89 15.32 -26.46
N ARG A 436 16.58 14.75 -27.45
CA ARG A 436 17.93 14.19 -27.27
C ARG A 436 18.89 15.24 -26.71
N LEU A 437 19.63 14.85 -25.68
CA LEU A 437 20.79 15.57 -25.17
C LEU A 437 22.06 15.18 -25.95
N PRO A 438 22.69 16.12 -26.69
CA PRO A 438 23.97 15.85 -27.34
C PRO A 438 25.14 15.76 -26.35
N VAL A 439 25.06 16.51 -25.24
CA VAL A 439 26.01 16.49 -24.14
C VAL A 439 25.22 16.25 -22.86
N TYR A 440 25.73 15.37 -22.00
CA TYR A 440 25.08 15.02 -20.74
C TYR A 440 24.99 16.24 -19.82
N GLU A 441 23.82 16.38 -19.22
CA GLU A 441 23.54 17.22 -18.06
C GLU A 441 22.65 16.41 -17.12
N SER A 442 22.77 16.61 -15.80
CA SER A 442 21.97 15.86 -14.83
C SER A 442 20.46 16.11 -14.96
N GLY A 443 20.09 17.26 -15.54
CA GLY A 443 18.72 17.57 -15.96
C GLY A 443 17.74 17.79 -14.82
N ALA A 444 18.18 18.19 -13.62
CA ALA A 444 17.30 18.38 -12.45
C ALA A 444 16.18 19.42 -12.64
N ASP A 445 16.23 20.24 -13.70
CA ASP A 445 15.21 21.20 -14.11
C ASP A 445 14.19 20.65 -15.12
N ALA A 446 14.35 19.40 -15.58
CA ALA A 446 13.46 18.74 -16.54
C ALA A 446 12.21 18.15 -15.85
N GLU A 447 11.13 17.95 -16.62
CA GLU A 447 9.99 17.13 -16.16
C GLU A 447 10.34 15.65 -16.26
N GLU A 448 11.03 15.26 -17.33
CA GLU A 448 11.39 13.88 -17.61
C GLU A 448 12.82 13.76 -18.17
N ILE A 449 13.56 12.77 -17.65
CA ILE A 449 14.80 12.29 -18.25
C ILE A 449 14.62 10.80 -18.54
N THR A 450 14.85 10.39 -19.78
CA THR A 450 14.85 8.98 -20.19
C THR A 450 16.17 8.58 -20.83
N ILE A 451 16.48 7.29 -20.77
CA ILE A 451 17.70 6.71 -21.31
C ILE A 451 17.33 5.59 -22.29
N ASP A 452 17.84 5.72 -23.53
CA ASP A 452 17.78 4.66 -24.53
C ASP A 452 19.16 4.05 -24.75
N TRP A 453 19.22 2.72 -24.84
CA TRP A 453 20.43 1.97 -25.18
C TRP A 453 20.43 1.58 -26.67
N VAL A 454 21.28 2.23 -27.46
CA VAL A 454 21.28 2.14 -28.94
C VAL A 454 22.48 1.34 -29.45
N SER A 455 22.24 0.41 -30.38
CA SER A 455 23.28 -0.49 -30.95
C SER A 455 23.48 -0.37 -32.46
N ASP A 456 22.57 0.31 -33.18
CA ASP A 456 22.51 0.32 -34.65
C ASP A 456 23.13 1.58 -35.28
N ASN A 457 23.66 2.50 -34.48
CA ASN A 457 24.17 3.80 -34.89
C ASN A 457 23.12 4.71 -35.56
N SER A 458 21.82 4.49 -35.29
CA SER A 458 20.73 5.33 -35.81
C SER A 458 20.69 6.73 -35.19
N VAL A 459 21.19 6.87 -33.97
CA VAL A 459 21.21 8.11 -33.17
C VAL A 459 22.59 8.27 -32.54
N GLU A 460 23.15 9.47 -32.53
CA GLU A 460 24.44 9.74 -31.87
C GLU A 460 24.33 9.58 -30.34
N ALA A 461 25.36 8.99 -29.71
CA ALA A 461 25.47 8.88 -28.25
C ALA A 461 25.40 10.25 -27.56
N THR A 462 24.96 10.29 -26.31
CA THR A 462 25.12 11.48 -25.47
C THR A 462 26.58 11.57 -25.00
N GLU A 463 27.23 12.70 -25.23
CA GLU A 463 28.63 12.91 -24.84
C GLU A 463 28.76 13.36 -23.38
N PHE A 464 29.67 12.76 -22.62
CA PHE A 464 30.08 13.24 -21.30
C PHE A 464 31.40 13.98 -21.43
N VAL A 465 31.56 15.12 -20.76
CA VAL A 465 32.75 15.97 -20.87
C VAL A 465 33.39 16.19 -19.50
N SER A 466 34.68 15.91 -19.35
CA SER A 466 35.39 16.28 -18.13
C SER A 466 35.49 17.80 -18.02
N ASN A 467 35.07 18.36 -16.88
CA ASN A 467 35.04 19.79 -16.64
C ASN A 467 36.43 20.39 -16.36
N ASP A 468 36.49 21.69 -16.08
CA ASP A 468 37.72 22.43 -15.79
C ASP A 468 38.46 21.94 -14.52
N GLN A 469 37.76 21.22 -13.65
CA GLN A 469 38.31 20.55 -12.48
C GLN A 469 38.69 19.08 -12.78
N GLY A 470 38.43 18.59 -13.99
CA GLY A 470 38.72 17.22 -14.45
C GLY A 470 37.70 16.18 -14.00
N TYR A 471 36.51 16.59 -13.56
CA TYR A 471 35.43 15.73 -13.09
C TYR A 471 34.30 15.63 -14.11
N PHE A 472 33.58 14.51 -14.07
CA PHE A 472 32.29 14.33 -14.71
C PHE A 472 31.53 13.22 -13.97
N GLU A 473 30.25 13.05 -14.24
CA GLU A 473 29.39 12.11 -13.54
C GLU A 473 28.25 11.58 -14.41
N VAL A 474 27.58 10.55 -13.91
CA VAL A 474 26.30 10.06 -14.41
C VAL A 474 25.40 9.73 -13.22
N VAL A 475 24.11 10.05 -13.32
CA VAL A 475 23.08 9.79 -12.31
C VAL A 475 21.86 9.23 -13.01
N GLY A 476 21.17 8.29 -12.37
CA GLY A 476 19.94 7.73 -12.89
C GLY A 476 20.09 6.40 -13.62
N LEU A 477 21.11 5.60 -13.31
CA LEU A 477 21.34 4.29 -13.92
C LEU A 477 20.87 3.16 -13.01
N ASP A 478 20.42 2.06 -13.61
CA ASP A 478 20.31 0.77 -12.92
C ASP A 478 21.69 0.32 -12.43
N TYR A 479 21.73 -0.47 -11.36
CA TYR A 479 22.96 -1.06 -10.84
C TYR A 479 23.53 -2.08 -11.81
N GLY A 480 24.85 -2.04 -11.99
CA GLY A 480 25.52 -2.92 -12.93
C GLY A 480 26.91 -2.43 -13.34
N THR A 481 27.48 -3.15 -14.30
CA THR A 481 28.79 -2.86 -14.87
C THR A 481 28.63 -2.09 -16.17
N TYR A 482 29.37 -1.00 -16.31
CA TYR A 482 29.32 -0.12 -17.48
C TYR A 482 30.72 0.29 -17.92
N PHE A 483 30.81 0.94 -19.09
CA PHE A 483 32.06 1.44 -19.62
C PHE A 483 31.95 2.88 -20.11
N MET A 484 32.90 3.72 -19.72
CA MET A 484 33.13 5.01 -20.37
C MET A 484 34.13 4.82 -21.50
N LYS A 485 33.71 5.09 -22.74
CA LYS A 485 34.58 5.03 -23.92
C LYS A 485 35.07 6.42 -24.27
N GLU A 486 36.37 6.66 -24.19
CA GLU A 486 36.97 7.95 -24.56
C GLU A 486 36.96 8.16 -26.08
N THR A 487 36.30 9.21 -26.54
CA THR A 487 36.19 9.57 -27.96
C THR A 487 37.07 10.75 -28.34
N VAL A 488 37.36 11.64 -27.38
CA VAL A 488 38.27 12.78 -27.55
C VAL A 488 39.16 12.90 -26.32
N ALA A 489 40.48 12.87 -26.52
CA ALA A 489 41.44 13.11 -25.47
C ALA A 489 41.65 14.61 -25.21
N PRO A 490 42.00 15.02 -23.97
CA PRO A 490 42.42 16.37 -23.66
C PRO A 490 43.58 16.85 -24.56
N GLU A 491 43.70 18.16 -24.72
CA GLU A 491 44.75 18.75 -25.54
C GLU A 491 46.16 18.31 -25.06
N GLY A 492 46.97 17.81 -26.00
CA GLY A 492 48.33 17.33 -25.71
C GLY A 492 48.41 15.89 -25.18
N TYR A 493 47.29 15.15 -25.15
CA TYR A 493 47.22 13.75 -24.74
C TYR A 493 46.92 12.80 -25.92
N VAL A 494 47.30 11.54 -25.76
CA VAL A 494 47.03 10.48 -26.75
C VAL A 494 45.62 9.95 -26.52
N LEU A 495 44.80 9.92 -27.57
CA LEU A 495 43.50 9.23 -27.55
C LEU A 495 43.73 7.71 -27.48
N PRO A 496 43.25 7.01 -26.43
CA PRO A 496 43.34 5.57 -26.37
C PRO A 496 42.52 4.91 -27.49
N THR A 497 42.89 3.69 -27.89
CA THR A 497 42.22 2.97 -28.99
C THR A 497 41.99 1.51 -28.63
N GLY A 498 40.97 0.88 -29.23
CA GLY A 498 40.61 -0.51 -28.93
C GLY A 498 40.11 -0.65 -27.49
N GLU A 499 40.45 -1.76 -26.82
CA GLU A 499 40.04 -1.99 -25.43
C GLU A 499 40.50 -0.90 -24.46
N ALA A 500 41.65 -0.26 -24.73
CA ALA A 500 42.17 0.80 -23.89
C ALA A 500 41.34 2.10 -23.93
N ALA A 501 40.41 2.23 -24.89
CA ALA A 501 39.46 3.34 -24.93
C ALA A 501 38.34 3.19 -23.91
N PHE A 502 38.09 1.98 -23.40
CA PHE A 502 37.01 1.69 -22.46
C PHE A 502 37.55 1.64 -21.02
N THR A 503 36.95 2.42 -20.13
CA THR A 503 37.18 2.33 -18.68
C THR A 503 35.95 1.70 -18.03
N GLU A 504 36.14 0.53 -17.42
CA GLU A 504 35.11 -0.17 -16.66
C GLU A 504 34.80 0.56 -15.35
N PHE A 505 33.53 0.58 -14.97
CA PHE A 505 33.09 1.01 -13.65
C PHE A 505 31.81 0.27 -13.24
N ASN A 506 31.62 0.13 -11.94
CA ASN A 506 30.40 -0.45 -11.37
C ASN A 506 29.53 0.66 -10.76
N VAL A 507 28.23 0.50 -10.92
CA VAL A 507 27.17 1.28 -10.27
C VAL A 507 26.48 0.37 -9.28
N GLU A 508 26.46 0.79 -8.02
CA GLU A 508 25.82 0.12 -6.88
C GLU A 508 25.46 1.16 -5.81
N TYR A 509 24.66 0.78 -4.82
CA TYR A 509 24.30 1.68 -3.72
C TYR A 509 25.55 2.15 -2.96
N GLY A 510 25.70 3.47 -2.85
CA GLY A 510 26.84 4.13 -2.21
C GLY A 510 28.05 4.31 -3.13
N SER A 511 27.94 4.03 -4.43
CA SER A 511 29.04 4.25 -5.38
C SER A 511 29.14 5.71 -5.89
N TYR A 512 28.14 6.54 -5.57
CA TYR A 512 28.07 7.95 -5.93
C TYR A 512 28.32 8.87 -4.75
N ASP A 513 27.50 8.76 -3.69
CA ASP A 513 27.54 9.64 -2.52
C ASP A 513 28.61 9.22 -1.50
N ASP A 514 29.54 10.13 -1.23
CA ASP A 514 30.65 9.93 -0.29
C ASP A 514 30.27 10.22 1.18
N GLU A 515 29.06 10.73 1.44
CA GLU A 515 28.58 11.03 2.78
C GLU A 515 27.86 9.83 3.45
N LEU A 516 27.47 8.81 2.66
CA LEU A 516 26.77 7.64 3.16
C LEU A 516 27.65 6.72 4.02
N VAL A 517 27.11 6.30 5.17
CA VAL A 517 27.74 5.31 6.04
C VAL A 517 27.00 3.98 5.92
N ILE A 518 27.53 3.09 5.10
CA ILE A 518 26.97 1.75 4.85
C ILE A 518 27.77 0.72 5.65
N VAL A 519 27.07 -0.21 6.29
CA VAL A 519 27.71 -1.28 7.07
C VAL A 519 28.43 -2.24 6.12
N ASP A 520 29.68 -2.59 6.46
CA ASP A 520 30.54 -3.50 5.68
C ASP A 520 30.82 -3.06 4.23
N TYR A 521 30.70 -1.75 3.94
CA TYR A 521 30.98 -1.16 2.64
C TYR A 521 31.97 0.00 2.76
N GLU A 522 32.91 0.08 1.83
CA GLU A 522 33.88 1.18 1.73
C GLU A 522 33.61 1.94 0.44
N TYR A 523 33.35 3.24 0.56
CA TYR A 523 33.12 4.12 -0.58
C TYR A 523 34.25 3.98 -1.62
N PRO A 524 33.97 3.63 -2.88
CA PRO A 524 35.00 3.32 -3.86
C PRO A 524 35.80 4.53 -4.36
N GLY A 525 35.43 5.76 -3.97
CA GLY A 525 35.98 6.98 -4.54
C GLY A 525 35.49 7.21 -5.96
N ALA A 526 35.83 8.34 -6.59
CA ALA A 526 35.52 8.55 -8.02
C ALA A 526 36.31 7.59 -8.94
N ALA A 527 35.68 7.10 -10.01
CA ALA A 527 36.31 6.21 -10.98
C ALA A 527 37.38 6.97 -11.78
N ARG A 528 38.61 6.44 -11.82
CA ARG A 528 39.76 7.17 -12.35
C ARG A 528 40.04 6.81 -13.80
N VAL A 529 40.06 7.81 -14.69
CA VAL A 529 40.24 7.65 -16.14
C VAL A 529 41.58 8.27 -16.60
N PRO A 530 42.65 7.48 -16.80
CA PRO A 530 43.99 7.98 -17.08
C PRO A 530 44.19 8.37 -18.55
N ASN A 531 44.98 9.43 -18.83
CA ASN A 531 45.58 9.66 -20.14
C ASN A 531 47.10 9.81 -20.09
N VAL A 532 47.74 9.50 -21.22
CA VAL A 532 49.19 9.65 -21.40
C VAL A 532 49.47 10.82 -22.33
N ARG A 533 50.43 11.68 -21.96
CA ARG A 533 50.85 12.81 -22.80
C ARG A 533 51.41 12.35 -24.14
N GLN A 534 51.15 13.13 -25.18
CA GLN A 534 51.82 12.95 -26.47
C GLN A 534 53.32 13.12 -26.28
N GLY A 535 54.08 12.08 -26.60
CA GLY A 535 55.54 12.13 -26.54
C GLY A 535 56.10 13.05 -27.63
N PHE A 536 57.10 13.86 -27.28
CA PHE A 536 57.95 14.50 -28.29
C PHE A 536 59.01 13.47 -28.73
N LEU A 537 58.95 13.05 -29.98
CA LEU A 537 60.08 12.32 -30.56
C LEU A 537 61.27 13.29 -30.68
N PRO A 538 62.45 12.99 -30.10
CA PRO A 538 63.64 13.79 -30.38
C PRO A 538 63.96 13.65 -31.87
N SER A 539 64.10 14.78 -32.56
CA SER A 539 64.47 14.82 -33.97
C SER A 539 65.88 14.23 -34.17
N THR A 540 65.97 12.92 -34.43
CA THR A 540 67.21 12.27 -34.88
C THR A 540 67.40 12.51 -36.38
N GLY A 541 67.72 13.74 -36.75
CA GLY A 541 67.85 14.14 -38.15
C GLY A 541 68.33 15.58 -38.39
N GLY A 542 68.83 16.28 -37.39
CA GLY A 542 69.42 17.60 -37.59
C GLY A 542 70.77 17.52 -38.33
N ASN A 543 71.11 18.58 -39.08
CA ASN A 543 72.33 18.72 -39.88
C ASN A 543 73.67 18.40 -39.16
N GLY A 544 73.67 18.26 -37.82
CA GLY A 544 74.82 17.86 -37.03
C GLY A 544 75.30 16.41 -37.26
N ILE A 545 74.40 15.46 -37.60
CA ILE A 545 74.82 14.06 -37.85
C ILE A 545 75.61 13.94 -39.18
N LEU A 546 75.33 14.83 -40.12
CA LEU A 546 76.01 14.93 -41.41
C LEU A 546 77.49 15.30 -41.23
N ALA A 547 77.81 16.14 -40.25
CA ALA A 547 79.19 16.46 -39.88
C ALA A 547 79.94 15.23 -39.31
N PHE A 548 79.31 14.46 -38.41
CA PHE A 548 79.92 13.24 -37.86
C PHE A 548 80.09 12.13 -38.91
N LEU A 549 79.13 11.95 -39.83
CA LEU A 549 79.25 11.03 -40.96
C LEU A 549 80.38 11.44 -41.92
N LEU A 550 80.52 12.73 -42.23
CA LEU A 550 81.62 13.23 -43.08
C LEU A 550 82.99 13.07 -42.41
N ILE A 551 83.09 13.31 -41.10
CA ILE A 551 84.32 13.09 -40.34
C ILE A 551 84.66 11.59 -40.31
N GLY A 552 83.67 10.72 -40.06
CA GLY A 552 83.84 9.27 -40.09
C GLY A 552 84.30 8.75 -41.44
N LEU A 553 83.69 9.22 -42.54
CA LEU A 553 84.09 8.87 -43.91
C LEU A 553 85.52 9.34 -44.22
N SER A 554 85.88 10.55 -43.77
CA SER A 554 87.22 11.12 -43.96
C SER A 554 88.29 10.33 -43.20
N LEU A 555 88.00 9.90 -41.96
CA LEU A 555 88.87 9.03 -41.17
C LEU A 555 89.05 7.65 -41.82
N MET A 556 87.98 7.08 -42.38
CA MET A 556 88.05 5.80 -43.10
C MET A 556 88.90 5.89 -44.37
N ILE A 557 88.76 6.96 -45.15
CA ILE A 557 89.59 7.21 -46.35
C ILE A 557 91.05 7.45 -45.96
N GLY A 558 91.29 8.16 -44.85
CA GLY A 558 92.63 8.39 -44.29
C GLY A 558 93.30 7.08 -43.84
N ALA A 559 92.57 6.24 -43.10
CA ALA A 559 93.03 4.94 -42.64
C ALA A 559 93.30 3.98 -43.81
N TYR A 560 92.44 3.96 -44.83
CA TYR A 560 92.64 3.16 -46.04
C TYR A 560 93.88 3.60 -46.82
N SER A 561 94.08 4.91 -46.98
CA SER A 561 95.26 5.46 -47.67
C SER A 561 96.56 5.17 -46.92
N TRP A 562 96.53 5.23 -45.58
CA TRP A 562 97.66 4.87 -44.73
C TRP A 562 97.96 3.36 -44.78
N TYR A 563 96.92 2.51 -44.74
CA TYR A 563 97.04 1.06 -44.90
C TYR A 563 97.63 0.65 -46.26
N ARG A 564 97.25 1.36 -47.34
CA ARG A 564 97.85 1.12 -48.66
C ARG A 564 99.33 1.53 -48.72
N LYS A 565 99.68 2.63 -48.05
CA LYS A 565 101.06 3.15 -48.02
C LYS A 565 102.00 2.32 -47.13
N SER A 566 101.50 1.67 -46.08
CA SER A 566 102.29 0.80 -45.21
C SER A 566 102.65 -0.53 -45.87
N LYS A 567 101.88 -1.02 -46.85
CA LYS A 567 102.23 -2.20 -47.66
C LYS A 567 103.24 -1.94 -48.80
N MET A 568 103.48 -0.69 -49.18
CA MET A 568 104.48 -0.35 -50.22
C MET A 568 105.89 -0.15 -49.67
N LYS A 569 106.11 -0.29 -48.36
CA LYS A 569 107.44 -0.17 -47.72
C LYS A 569 108.02 -1.50 -47.19
N SER A 570 107.47 -2.65 -47.58
CA SER A 570 107.95 -3.97 -47.14
C SER A 570 108.61 -4.81 -48.24
N GLU A 571 109.08 -4.20 -49.33
CA GLU A 571 110.06 -4.82 -50.23
C GLU A 571 111.20 -3.82 -50.51
N VAL A 572 112.24 -3.85 -49.67
CA VAL A 572 113.67 -3.99 -50.00
C VAL A 572 114.37 -4.56 -48.78
#